data_AF-A0A382XDD2-F1
#
_entry.id   AF-A0A382XDD2-F1
#
_cell.length_a   1.000
_cell.length_b   1.000
_cell.length_c   1.000
_cell.angle_alpha   90.00
_cell.angle_beta   90.00
_cell.angle_gamma   90.00
#
_symmetry.space_group_name_H-M   'P 1'
#
loop_
_entity.id
_entity.type
_entity.pdbx_description
1 polymer ?
#
loop_
_entity_poly.entity_id
_entity_poly.type
_entity_poly.pdbx_seq_one_letter_code
_entity_poly.pdbx_strand_id
1 'polypeptide(L)'
;VRAVDEVQPLVEYIMKISHHCFGFVVCLSICLVAIPMDGLGQDQPYRIMIANDDGFDSHGVTMLYDELMAMTNTEVMIVAPDKNYSGAGHWVMLRDPFTVTPIRRNG
;
A
#
# COMPACT_ATOMS: atom_id res chain seq x y z
N VAL A 1 39.57 50.08 24.85
CA VAL A 1 39.20 48.78 25.46
C VAL A 1 37.69 48.66 25.72
N ARG A 2 36.92 49.73 26.02
CA ARG A 2 35.50 49.62 26.43
C ARG A 2 34.45 49.28 25.34
N ALA A 3 34.78 49.31 24.05
CA ALA A 3 33.79 49.08 22.98
C ALA A 3 33.63 47.60 22.56
N VAL A 4 34.55 46.73 23.00
CA VAL A 4 34.52 45.29 22.66
C VAL A 4 33.59 44.54 23.63
N ASP A 5 33.52 44.97 24.89
CA ASP A 5 32.76 44.28 25.95
C ASP A 5 31.23 44.41 25.80
N GLU A 6 30.73 45.45 25.12
CA GLU A 6 29.29 45.71 24.97
C GLU A 6 28.66 44.93 23.79
N VAL A 7 29.46 44.53 22.80
CA VAL A 7 29.00 43.83 21.60
C VAL A 7 29.02 42.30 21.78
N GLN A 8 29.86 41.78 22.68
CA GLN A 8 29.94 40.34 22.98
C GLN A 8 28.61 39.67 23.36
N PRO A 9 27.78 40.22 24.28
CA PRO A 9 26.53 39.56 24.66
C PRO A 9 25.52 39.52 23.51
N LEU A 10 25.56 40.51 22.60
CA LEU A 10 24.69 40.56 21.43
C LEU A 10 25.07 39.48 20.39
N VAL A 11 26.37 39.29 20.16
CA VAL A 11 26.89 38.26 19.24
C VAL A 11 26.59 36.86 19.79
N GLU A 12 26.74 36.66 21.11
CA GLU A 12 26.43 35.38 21.75
C GLU A 12 24.92 35.06 21.70
N TYR A 13 24.06 36.07 21.83
CA TYR A 13 22.61 35.93 21.71
C TYR A 13 22.17 35.61 20.27
N ILE A 14 22.74 36.30 19.27
CA ILE A 14 22.46 36.03 17.85
C ILE A 14 22.94 34.62 17.46
N MET A 15 24.09 34.19 17.95
CA MET A 15 24.58 32.82 17.77
C MET A 15 23.66 31.78 18.44
N LYS A 16 23.18 32.03 19.66
CA LYS A 16 22.23 31.14 20.36
C LYS A 16 20.90 31.01 19.60
N ILE A 17 20.37 32.10 19.05
CA ILE A 17 19.18 32.07 18.18
C ILE A 17 19.44 31.24 16.93
N SER A 18 20.59 31.42 16.28
CA SER A 18 20.97 30.67 15.08
C SER A 18 21.03 29.16 15.33
N HIS A 19 21.61 28.72 16.45
CA HIS A 19 21.65 27.30 16.82
C HIS A 19 20.26 26.69 17.11
N HIS A 20 19.36 27.45 17.75
CA HIS A 20 17.97 26.99 17.97
C HIS A 20 17.18 26.89 16.68
N CYS A 21 17.30 27.89 15.79
CA CYS A 21 16.66 27.86 14.48
C CYS A 21 17.22 26.74 13.60
N PHE A 22 18.53 26.49 13.65
CA PHE A 22 19.16 25.39 12.93
C PHE A 22 18.67 24.04 13.43
N GLY A 23 18.62 23.84 14.75
CA GLY A 23 18.08 22.61 15.35
C GLY A 23 16.61 22.36 14.98
N PHE A 24 15.79 23.41 14.97
CA PHE A 24 14.38 23.31 14.57
C PHE A 24 14.21 22.98 13.08
N VAL A 25 14.97 23.63 12.20
CA VAL A 25 14.93 23.37 10.74
C VAL A 25 15.44 21.97 10.42
N VAL A 26 16.52 21.52 11.07
CA VAL A 26 17.05 20.16 10.94
C VAL A 26 16.05 19.13 11.47
N CYS A 27 15.40 19.40 12.61
CA CYS A 27 14.38 18.52 13.16
C CYS A 27 13.15 18.43 12.25
N LEU A 28 12.67 19.56 11.72
CA LEU A 28 11.55 19.61 10.78
C LEU A 28 11.86 18.87 9.48
N SER A 29 13.08 19.02 8.94
CA SER A 29 13.51 18.33 7.72
C SER A 29 13.71 16.83 7.93
N ILE A 30 14.24 16.40 9.09
CA ILE A 30 14.30 14.98 9.48
C ILE A 30 12.88 14.42 9.63
N CYS A 31 11.98 15.14 10.32
CA CYS A 31 10.60 14.72 10.49
C CYS A 31 9.88 14.58 9.15
N LEU A 32 10.07 15.52 8.21
CA LEU A 32 9.42 15.49 6.88
C LEU A 32 9.92 14.34 6.00
N VAL A 33 11.21 13.99 6.10
CA VAL A 33 11.82 12.85 5.38
C VAL A 33 11.47 11.51 6.05
N ALA A 34 11.21 11.51 7.36
CA ALA A 34 10.87 10.32 8.13
C ALA A 34 9.38 9.97 8.13
N ILE A 35 8.51 10.79 7.52
CA ILE A 35 7.11 10.40 7.31
C ILE A 35 7.08 9.41 6.14
N PRO A 36 6.76 8.13 6.36
CA PRO A 36 6.45 7.26 5.24
C PRO A 36 5.24 7.86 4.52
N MET A 37 5.40 8.22 3.24
CA MET A 37 4.33 8.73 2.37
C MET A 37 3.36 7.60 1.95
N ASP A 38 3.13 6.65 2.86
CA ASP A 38 2.28 5.48 2.64
C ASP A 38 0.92 5.77 3.27
N GLY A 39 0.11 6.68 2.69
CA GLY A 39 -1.20 6.92 3.31
C GLY A 39 -2.11 8.04 2.81
N LEU A 40 -1.80 8.77 1.74
CA LEU A 40 -2.72 9.80 1.20
C LEU A 40 -3.66 9.25 0.11
N GLY A 41 -4.08 7.98 0.18
CA GLY A 41 -4.93 7.41 -0.85
C GLY A 41 -5.69 6.15 -0.41
N GLN A 42 -7.02 6.26 -0.47
CA GLN A 42 -8.05 5.23 -0.29
C GLN A 42 -8.32 4.76 1.15
N ASP A 43 -9.39 5.29 1.75
CA ASP A 43 -10.01 4.83 3.00
C ASP A 43 -10.74 3.48 2.86
N GLN A 44 -10.98 3.03 1.62
CA GLN A 44 -11.69 1.79 1.32
C GLN A 44 -10.77 0.78 0.64
N PRO A 45 -10.83 -0.51 1.00
CA PRO A 45 -10.00 -1.53 0.37
C PRO A 45 -10.41 -1.76 -1.09
N TYR A 46 -9.43 -2.02 -1.93
CA TYR A 46 -9.68 -2.48 -3.30
C TYR A 46 -10.29 -3.87 -3.26
N ARG A 47 -11.50 -4.04 -3.80
CA ARG A 47 -12.16 -5.35 -3.90
C ARG A 47 -11.97 -5.92 -5.29
N ILE A 48 -11.21 -7.01 -5.37
CA ILE A 48 -10.80 -7.62 -6.64
C ILE A 48 -11.39 -9.03 -6.73
N MET A 49 -12.07 -9.31 -7.84
CA MET A 49 -12.53 -10.65 -8.19
C MET A 49 -11.66 -11.20 -9.32
N ILE A 50 -11.01 -12.34 -9.08
CA ILE A 50 -10.24 -13.06 -10.09
C ILE A 50 -11.14 -14.14 -10.69
N ALA A 51 -11.25 -14.16 -12.01
CA ALA A 51 -11.98 -15.18 -12.76
C ALA A 51 -11.13 -15.68 -13.93
N ASN A 52 -11.21 -16.97 -14.22
CA ASN A 52 -10.56 -17.64 -15.33
C ASN A 52 -11.38 -18.84 -15.81
N ASP A 53 -11.00 -19.40 -16.96
CA ASP A 53 -11.56 -20.61 -17.55
C ASP A 53 -10.77 -21.88 -17.21
N ASP A 54 -9.47 -21.78 -16.89
CA ASP A 54 -8.63 -22.94 -16.52
C ASP A 54 -9.05 -23.63 -15.21
N GLY A 55 -9.78 -22.92 -14.34
CA GLY A 55 -10.27 -23.40 -13.05
C GLY A 55 -9.61 -22.73 -11.84
N PHE A 56 -10.25 -22.89 -10.67
CA PHE A 56 -9.92 -22.15 -9.44
C PHE A 56 -8.50 -22.44 -8.88
N ASP A 57 -7.96 -23.63 -9.12
CA ASP A 57 -6.65 -24.07 -8.62
C ASP A 57 -5.56 -24.03 -9.71
N SER A 58 -5.81 -23.30 -10.81
CA SER A 58 -4.80 -23.12 -11.86
C SER A 58 -3.60 -22.32 -11.34
N HIS A 59 -2.39 -22.70 -11.78
CA HIS A 59 -1.15 -22.09 -11.32
C HIS A 59 -1.13 -20.56 -11.49
N GLY A 60 -1.56 -20.05 -12.66
CA GLY A 60 -1.59 -18.61 -12.93
C GLY A 60 -2.53 -17.82 -12.01
N VAL A 61 -3.71 -18.35 -11.73
CA VAL A 61 -4.66 -17.71 -10.79
C VAL A 61 -4.13 -17.71 -9.37
N THR A 62 -3.52 -18.82 -8.92
CA THR A 62 -2.94 -18.89 -7.58
C THR A 62 -1.79 -17.90 -7.41
N MET A 63 -0.90 -17.77 -8.39
CA MET A 63 0.19 -16.79 -8.36
C MET A 63 -0.34 -15.35 -8.34
N LEU A 64 -1.32 -15.04 -9.19
CA LEU A 64 -1.93 -13.70 -9.22
C LEU A 64 -2.63 -13.37 -7.90
N TYR A 65 -3.32 -14.35 -7.30
CA TYR A 65 -3.94 -14.19 -6.00
C TYR A 65 -2.90 -13.86 -4.93
N ASP A 66 -1.80 -14.60 -4.88
CA ASP A 66 -0.75 -14.42 -3.88
C ASP A 66 -0.09 -13.01 -4.00
N GLU A 67 0.17 -12.55 -5.22
CA GLU A 67 0.71 -11.20 -5.48
C GLU A 67 -0.28 -10.08 -5.10
N LEU A 68 -1.57 -10.22 -5.44
CA LEU A 68 -2.58 -9.23 -5.09
C LEU A 68 -2.86 -9.18 -3.59
N MET A 69 -2.79 -10.32 -2.91
CA MET A 69 -2.93 -10.40 -1.45
C MET A 69 -1.74 -9.75 -0.71
N ALA A 70 -0.58 -9.63 -1.35
CA ALA A 70 0.57 -8.91 -0.80
C ALA A 70 0.43 -7.38 -0.88
N MET A 71 -0.51 -6.87 -1.67
CA MET A 71 -0.79 -5.43 -1.78
C MET A 71 -1.47 -4.90 -0.51
N THR A 72 -1.12 -3.68 -0.12
CA THR A 72 -1.78 -3.01 1.01
C THR A 72 -3.22 -2.66 0.64
N ASN A 73 -4.12 -2.74 1.64
CA ASN A 73 -5.52 -2.32 1.51
C ASN A 73 -6.28 -3.01 0.34
N THR A 74 -6.13 -4.32 0.17
CA THR A 74 -6.78 -5.09 -0.89
C THR A 74 -7.53 -6.30 -0.34
N GLU A 75 -8.70 -6.60 -0.89
CA GLU A 75 -9.56 -7.76 -0.62
C GLU A 75 -9.74 -8.54 -1.93
N VAL A 76 -9.30 -9.80 -1.97
CA VAL A 76 -9.28 -10.61 -3.20
C VAL A 76 -10.13 -11.87 -3.05
N MET A 77 -10.94 -12.17 -4.07
CA MET A 77 -11.75 -13.39 -4.16
C MET A 77 -11.59 -14.06 -5.52
N ILE A 78 -11.41 -15.39 -5.54
CA ILE A 78 -11.39 -16.20 -6.76
C ILE A 78 -12.80 -16.75 -7.01
N VAL A 79 -13.33 -16.55 -8.21
CA VAL A 79 -14.57 -17.16 -8.69
C VAL A 79 -14.28 -17.80 -10.04
N ALA A 80 -14.16 -19.13 -10.02
CA ALA A 80 -13.72 -19.90 -11.18
C ALA A 80 -14.37 -21.28 -11.21
N PRO A 81 -14.40 -21.95 -12.39
CA PRO A 81 -14.91 -23.30 -12.51
C PRO A 81 -14.09 -24.31 -11.69
N ASP A 82 -14.70 -25.47 -11.42
CA ASP A 82 -14.08 -26.60 -10.74
C ASP A 82 -13.06 -27.37 -11.61
N LYS A 83 -13.04 -27.10 -12.92
CA LYS A 83 -12.19 -27.76 -13.93
C LYS A 83 -11.86 -26.81 -15.08
N ASN A 84 -10.94 -27.24 -15.94
CA ASN A 84 -10.53 -26.46 -17.10
C ASN A 84 -11.61 -26.42 -18.21
N TYR A 85 -11.92 -25.21 -18.67
CA TYR A 85 -12.83 -24.90 -19.78
C TYR A 85 -12.17 -24.07 -20.90
N SER A 86 -10.85 -23.97 -20.91
CA SER A 86 -10.08 -23.30 -21.96
C SER A 86 -10.38 -23.90 -23.33
N GLY A 87 -10.70 -23.02 -24.28
CA GLY A 87 -11.08 -23.43 -25.63
C GLY A 87 -12.51 -23.97 -25.76
N ALA A 88 -13.31 -24.02 -24.69
CA ALA A 88 -14.73 -24.42 -24.75
C ALA A 88 -15.66 -23.35 -25.37
N GLY A 89 -15.11 -22.18 -25.73
CA GLY A 89 -15.88 -21.01 -26.18
C GLY A 89 -16.54 -20.26 -25.01
N HIS A 90 -17.12 -19.09 -25.29
CA HIS A 90 -17.84 -18.30 -24.28
C HIS A 90 -19.34 -18.58 -24.37
N TRP A 91 -19.91 -19.14 -23.32
CA TRP A 91 -21.34 -19.46 -23.25
C TRP A 91 -21.89 -19.17 -21.86
N VAL A 92 -23.19 -18.90 -21.82
CA VAL A 92 -23.94 -18.67 -20.58
C VAL A 92 -24.94 -19.81 -20.41
N MET A 93 -24.95 -20.39 -19.22
CA MET A 93 -25.94 -21.41 -18.84
C MET A 93 -27.31 -20.74 -18.66
N LEU A 94 -28.27 -21.03 -19.56
CA LEU A 94 -29.61 -20.40 -19.55
C LEU A 94 -30.71 -21.29 -18.96
N ARG A 95 -30.53 -22.61 -18.99
CA ARG A 95 -31.58 -23.58 -18.62
C ARG A 95 -31.20 -24.43 -17.42
N ASP A 96 -29.94 -24.80 -17.32
CA ASP A 96 -29.45 -25.65 -16.24
C ASP A 96 -28.96 -24.79 -15.08
N PRO A 97 -29.43 -25.04 -13.83
CA PRO A 97 -28.89 -24.38 -12.66
C PRO A 97 -27.46 -24.86 -12.42
N PHE A 98 -26.61 -23.97 -11.90
CA PHE A 98 -25.27 -24.32 -11.44
C PHE A 98 -25.18 -24.22 -9.92
N THR A 99 -24.28 -24.99 -9.33
CA THR A 99 -24.01 -24.98 -7.89
C THR A 99 -22.68 -24.31 -7.64
N VAL A 100 -22.59 -23.54 -6.56
CA VAL A 100 -21.34 -22.92 -6.11
C VAL A 100 -20.91 -23.60 -4.82
N THR A 101 -19.65 -24.06 -4.78
CA THR A 101 -19.06 -24.61 -3.57
C THR A 101 -18.04 -23.62 -3.03
N PRO A 102 -18.24 -23.04 -1.82
CA PRO A 102 -17.26 -22.16 -1.23
C PRO A 102 -16.02 -22.96 -0.83
N ILE A 103 -14.85 -22.55 -1.31
CA ILE A 103 -13.56 -23.16 -0.98
C ILE A 103 -12.77 -22.16 -0.14
N ARG A 104 -12.25 -22.63 1.01
CA ARG A 104 -11.30 -21.89 1.83
C ARG A 104 -9.91 -22.47 1.59
N ARG A 105 -9.04 -21.69 0.95
CA ARG A 105 -7.62 -22.04 0.86
C ARG A 105 -7.00 -21.73 2.23
N ASN A 106 -6.58 -22.76 2.94
CA ASN A 106 -5.69 -22.57 4.08
C ASN A 106 -4.33 -22.18 3.50
N GLY A 107 -3.82 -21.01 3.89
CA GLY A 107 -2.52 -20.51 3.43
C GLY A 107 -1.39 -21.47 3.73
#